data_AF-A0A0Q5P656-F1
#
_entry.id   AF-A0A0Q5P656-F1
#
_cell.length_a   1.000
_cell.length_b   1.000
_cell.length_c   1.000
_cell.angle_alpha   90.00
_cell.angle_beta   90.00
_cell.angle_gamma   90.00
#
_symmetry.space_group_name_H-M   'P 1'
#
loop_
_entity.id
_entity.type
_entity.pdbx_description
1 polymer ?
#
loop_
_entity_poly.entity_id
_entity_poly.type
_entity_poly.pdbx_seq_one_letter_code
_entity_poly.pdbx_strand_id
1 'polypeptide(L)'
;MRTIVNACATTALLAGCASGLNRSKEEAINEKVGIVVHPAHGGVELRLQESALFDFDEASMRPESIAALNRAAVLLKRSTRPIMVEGHTDNVGPLDYNQTLSTARANAVADALVARGVPAARIKTRGIAFAEPIASNATPEGRALNRRVEILVKTETEETLLGRVKKK
;
A
#
# COMPACT_ATOMS: atom_id res chain seq x y z
N MET A 1 33.98 -21.21 37.84
CA MET A 1 33.27 -21.62 36.61
C MET A 1 31.91 -20.89 36.56
N ARG A 2 31.81 -19.79 35.82
CA ARG A 2 30.58 -19.31 35.15
C ARG A 2 30.93 -18.07 34.32
N THR A 3 30.65 -18.22 33.04
CA THR A 3 31.17 -17.47 31.90
C THR A 3 30.45 -16.13 31.76
N ILE A 4 31.22 -15.08 31.43
CA ILE A 4 30.73 -13.78 30.99
C ILE A 4 30.13 -13.97 29.59
N VAL A 5 28.85 -13.71 29.40
CA VAL A 5 28.22 -13.68 28.07
C VAL A 5 28.17 -12.24 27.60
N ASN A 6 29.08 -11.91 26.68
CA ASN A 6 29.07 -10.69 25.87
C ASN A 6 27.88 -10.75 24.91
N ALA A 7 26.87 -9.90 25.11
CA ALA A 7 25.83 -9.68 24.10
C ALA A 7 26.24 -8.49 23.22
N CYS A 8 26.88 -8.80 22.10
CA CYS A 8 27.13 -7.84 21.02
C CYS A 8 25.80 -7.51 20.35
N ALA A 9 25.21 -6.36 20.71
CA ALA A 9 24.03 -5.83 20.05
C ALA A 9 24.42 -5.30 18.67
N THR A 10 24.39 -6.16 17.65
CA THR A 10 24.48 -5.74 16.25
C THR A 10 23.17 -5.09 15.85
N THR A 11 23.07 -3.77 16.02
CA THR A 11 22.09 -2.96 15.29
C THR A 11 22.45 -2.98 13.81
N ALA A 12 21.88 -3.92 13.06
CA ALA A 12 21.88 -3.90 11.61
C ALA A 12 20.96 -2.76 11.15
N LEU A 13 21.53 -1.58 10.90
CA LEU A 13 20.87 -0.57 10.08
C LEU A 13 20.78 -1.14 8.65
N LEU A 14 19.65 -1.76 8.32
CA LEU A 14 19.23 -1.96 6.94
C LEU A 14 18.81 -0.60 6.37
N ALA A 15 19.79 0.25 6.10
CA ALA A 15 19.63 1.30 5.11
C ALA A 15 19.40 0.59 3.77
N GLY A 16 18.14 0.49 3.35
CA GLY A 16 17.77 -0.08 2.06
C GLY A 16 18.57 0.62 0.97
N CYS A 17 19.42 -0.13 0.27
CA CYS A 17 20.21 0.38 -0.85
C CYS A 17 19.28 0.85 -1.98
N ALA A 18 18.84 2.11 -1.94
CA ALA A 18 18.16 2.76 -3.06
C ALA A 18 19.10 3.02 -4.26
N SER A 19 20.41 2.73 -4.11
CA SER A 19 21.48 3.02 -5.07
C SER A 19 21.43 2.23 -6.39
N GLY A 20 20.44 1.35 -6.59
CA GLY A 20 20.28 0.56 -7.83
C GLY A 20 18.93 0.70 -8.53
N LEU A 21 18.00 1.50 -8.00
CA LEU A 21 16.65 1.59 -8.56
C LEU A 21 16.63 2.44 -9.83
N ASN A 22 15.87 1.99 -10.83
CA ASN A 22 15.60 2.74 -12.05
C ASN A 22 14.12 3.12 -12.09
N ARG A 23 13.84 4.42 -11.96
CA ARG A 23 12.47 4.95 -11.87
C ARG A 23 11.53 4.42 -12.96
N SER A 24 11.92 4.54 -14.23
CA SER A 24 11.09 4.11 -15.36
C SER A 24 10.82 2.61 -15.36
N LYS A 25 11.80 1.78 -14.97
CA LYS A 25 11.58 0.33 -14.83
C LYS A 25 10.63 0.01 -13.67
N GLU A 26 10.78 0.70 -12.54
CA GLU A 26 9.93 0.48 -11.37
C GLU A 26 8.47 0.88 -11.63
N GLU A 27 8.25 2.00 -12.33
CA GLU A 27 6.92 2.45 -12.78
C GLU A 27 6.29 1.45 -13.75
N ALA A 28 7.05 0.97 -14.75
CA ALA A 28 6.55 -0.03 -15.70
C ALA A 28 6.18 -1.37 -15.02
N ILE A 29 6.87 -1.76 -13.94
CA ILE A 29 6.49 -2.94 -13.15
C ILE A 29 5.21 -2.68 -12.37
N ASN A 30 5.04 -1.48 -11.79
CA ASN A 30 3.84 -1.11 -11.04
C ASN A 30 2.60 -1.09 -11.94
N GLU A 31 2.72 -0.50 -13.13
CA GLU A 31 1.63 -0.40 -14.10
C GLU A 31 1.10 -1.77 -14.53
N LYS A 32 2.00 -2.75 -14.76
CA LYS A 32 1.63 -4.13 -15.12
C LYS A 32 0.74 -4.83 -14.07
N VAL A 33 0.78 -4.37 -12.82
CA VAL A 33 -0.02 -4.93 -11.72
C VAL A 33 -1.04 -3.92 -11.19
N GLY A 34 -1.29 -2.82 -11.91
CA GLY A 34 -2.31 -1.83 -11.56
C GLY A 34 -1.98 -0.98 -10.31
N ILE A 35 -0.71 -0.88 -9.93
CA ILE A 35 -0.28 0.00 -8.83
C ILE A 35 0.11 1.36 -9.40
N VAL A 36 -0.46 2.42 -8.84
CA VAL A 36 -0.01 3.80 -9.11
C VAL A 36 0.66 4.33 -7.85
N VAL A 37 1.84 4.92 -8.01
CA VAL A 37 2.58 5.55 -6.91
C VAL A 37 2.64 7.04 -7.16
N HIS A 38 2.29 7.84 -6.17
CA HIS A 38 2.34 9.29 -6.30
C HIS A 38 2.64 9.97 -4.95
N PRO A 39 3.14 11.22 -4.97
CA PRO A 39 3.27 12.02 -3.77
C PRO A 39 1.91 12.23 -3.10
N ALA A 40 1.88 12.13 -1.79
CA ALA A 40 0.71 12.45 -0.97
C ALA A 40 1.09 13.42 0.13
N HIS A 41 0.11 14.10 0.72
CA HIS A 41 0.39 14.99 1.84
C HIS A 41 1.01 14.20 2.99
N GLY A 42 2.24 14.54 3.37
CA GLY A 42 2.96 13.87 4.45
C GLY A 42 3.51 12.49 4.09
N GLY A 43 3.68 12.12 2.81
CA GLY A 43 4.32 10.86 2.43
C GLY A 43 4.19 10.48 0.96
N VAL A 44 4.16 9.17 0.70
CA VAL A 44 3.93 8.59 -0.63
C VAL A 44 2.77 7.61 -0.55
N GLU A 45 1.84 7.71 -1.49
CA GLU A 45 0.70 6.80 -1.61
C GLU A 45 0.94 5.78 -2.72
N LEU A 46 0.70 4.51 -2.40
CA LEU A 46 0.49 3.44 -3.38
C LEU A 46 -1.02 3.22 -3.49
N ARG A 47 -1.58 3.41 -4.68
CA ARG A 47 -3.00 3.19 -4.96
C ARG A 47 -3.19 1.88 -5.70
N LEU A 48 -4.10 1.06 -5.19
CA LEU A 48 -4.52 -0.21 -5.76
C LEU A 48 -6.03 -0.17 -6.01
N GLN A 49 -6.46 -0.45 -7.25
CA GLN A 49 -7.89 -0.52 -7.55
C GLN A 49 -8.52 -1.76 -6.91
N GLU A 50 -9.78 -1.65 -6.47
CA GLU A 50 -10.55 -2.77 -5.90
C GLU A 50 -10.55 -3.98 -6.84
N SER A 51 -10.76 -3.76 -8.14
CA SER A 51 -10.84 -4.82 -9.16
C SER A 51 -9.57 -5.67 -9.28
N ALA A 52 -8.41 -5.13 -8.87
CA ALA A 52 -7.15 -5.84 -8.82
C ALA A 52 -6.98 -6.68 -7.53
N LEU A 53 -7.83 -6.47 -6.52
CA LEU A 53 -7.71 -7.04 -5.19
C LEU A 53 -8.86 -8.00 -4.83
N PHE A 54 -10.09 -7.60 -5.14
CA PHE A 54 -11.32 -8.21 -4.64
C PHE A 54 -12.30 -8.45 -5.78
N ASP A 55 -13.21 -9.39 -5.56
CA ASP A 55 -14.43 -9.46 -6.35
C ASP A 55 -15.42 -8.37 -5.91
N PHE A 56 -16.42 -8.11 -6.75
CA PHE A 56 -17.38 -7.03 -6.50
C PHE A 56 -18.09 -7.23 -5.15
N ASP A 57 -18.10 -6.16 -4.34
CA ASP A 57 -18.72 -6.15 -3.01
C ASP A 57 -18.12 -7.14 -1.98
N GLU A 58 -16.96 -7.72 -2.30
CA GLU A 58 -16.27 -8.66 -1.41
C GLU A 58 -15.04 -8.04 -0.73
N ALA A 59 -14.61 -8.67 0.35
CA ALA A 59 -13.31 -8.44 1.00
C ALA A 59 -12.37 -9.65 0.88
N SER A 60 -12.83 -10.75 0.26
CA SER A 60 -12.01 -11.91 -0.10
C SER A 60 -11.03 -11.53 -1.19
N MET A 61 -9.75 -11.80 -0.97
CA MET A 61 -8.74 -11.53 -1.99
C MET A 61 -8.81 -12.51 -3.15
N ARG A 62 -8.73 -11.97 -4.36
CA ARG A 62 -8.65 -12.75 -5.59
C ARG A 62 -7.26 -13.38 -5.78
N PRO A 63 -7.12 -14.52 -6.45
CA PRO A 63 -5.82 -15.07 -6.82
C PRO A 63 -4.97 -14.08 -7.64
N GLU A 64 -5.59 -13.28 -8.52
CA GLU A 64 -4.90 -12.30 -9.36
C GLU A 64 -4.28 -11.15 -8.54
N SER A 65 -4.78 -10.90 -7.32
CA SER A 65 -4.25 -9.89 -6.40
C SER A 65 -2.82 -10.18 -5.93
N ILE A 66 -2.37 -11.44 -6.04
CA ILE A 66 -1.07 -11.89 -5.55
C ILE A 66 0.07 -11.05 -6.15
N ALA A 67 0.01 -10.75 -7.46
CA ALA A 67 1.05 -10.00 -8.14
C ALA A 67 1.14 -8.54 -7.63
N ALA A 68 -0.01 -7.88 -7.47
CA ALA A 68 -0.08 -6.53 -6.92
C ALA A 68 0.40 -6.49 -5.46
N LEU A 69 -0.06 -7.41 -4.61
CA LEU A 69 0.34 -7.47 -3.21
C LEU A 69 1.83 -7.80 -3.02
N ASN A 70 2.37 -8.70 -3.84
CA ASN A 70 3.82 -8.98 -3.85
C ASN A 70 4.62 -7.73 -4.22
N ARG A 71 4.16 -7.00 -5.24
CA ARG A 71 4.81 -5.78 -5.67
C ARG A 71 4.72 -4.67 -4.62
N ALA A 72 3.54 -4.47 -4.02
CA ALA A 72 3.35 -3.54 -2.91
C ALA A 72 4.29 -3.88 -1.75
N ALA A 73 4.40 -5.15 -1.35
CA ALA A 73 5.32 -5.56 -0.30
C ALA A 73 6.79 -5.26 -0.63
N VAL A 74 7.22 -5.42 -1.89
CA VAL A 74 8.57 -5.02 -2.33
C VAL A 74 8.81 -3.53 -2.10
N LEU A 75 7.86 -2.67 -2.51
CA LEU A 75 7.96 -1.23 -2.31
C LEU A 75 7.99 -0.87 -0.82
N LEU A 76 7.08 -1.43 -0.02
CA LEU A 76 6.93 -1.10 1.40
C LEU A 76 8.12 -1.55 2.25
N LYS A 77 8.83 -2.62 1.86
CA LYS A 77 10.05 -3.11 2.52
C LYS A 77 11.29 -2.23 2.28
N ARG A 78 11.25 -1.28 1.34
CA ARG A 78 12.34 -0.31 1.11
C ARG A 78 12.37 0.83 2.10
N SER A 79 11.27 1.03 2.83
CA SER A 79 11.14 2.02 3.89
C SER A 79 10.97 1.32 5.23
N THR A 80 11.33 2.00 6.32
CA THR A 80 11.00 1.59 7.70
C THR A 80 9.89 2.45 8.30
N ARG A 81 9.35 3.40 7.54
CA ARG A 81 8.36 4.38 8.01
C ARG A 81 6.99 3.75 8.30
N PRO A 82 6.17 4.37 9.16
CA PRO A 82 4.78 3.95 9.39
C PRO A 82 3.96 3.93 8.10
N ILE A 83 3.01 3.00 8.03
CA ILE A 83 2.12 2.74 6.92
C ILE A 83 0.68 2.92 7.40
N MET A 84 -0.14 3.63 6.63
CA MET A 84 -1.59 3.63 6.78
C MET A 84 -2.22 2.98 5.55
N VAL A 85 -3.08 1.98 5.76
CA VAL A 85 -3.86 1.32 4.71
C VAL A 85 -5.30 1.80 4.81
N GLU A 86 -5.80 2.42 3.76
CA GLU A 86 -7.11 3.06 3.73
C GLU A 86 -7.98 2.39 2.67
N GLY A 87 -9.16 1.92 3.08
CA GLY A 87 -10.15 1.37 2.17
C GLY A 87 -11.13 2.46 1.77
N HIS A 88 -11.48 2.52 0.49
CA HIS A 88 -12.47 3.45 -0.05
C HIS A 88 -13.50 2.70 -0.89
N THR A 89 -14.73 3.21 -0.89
CA THR A 89 -15.84 2.73 -1.71
C THR A 89 -16.29 3.83 -2.66
N ASP A 90 -17.21 3.50 -3.57
CA ASP A 90 -18.05 4.51 -4.19
C ASP A 90 -19.24 4.86 -3.26
N ASN A 91 -20.09 5.78 -3.70
CA ASN A 91 -21.23 6.26 -2.92
C ASN A 91 -22.50 5.40 -3.02
N VAL A 92 -22.40 4.17 -3.52
CA VAL A 92 -23.56 3.28 -3.65
C VAL A 92 -23.79 2.55 -2.32
N GLY A 93 -25.02 2.60 -1.81
CA GLY A 93 -25.39 1.97 -0.55
C GLY A 93 -25.17 2.87 0.69
N PRO A 94 -25.61 2.41 1.87
CA PRO A 94 -25.59 3.21 3.09
C PRO A 94 -24.17 3.35 3.67
N LEU A 95 -23.98 4.40 4.50
CA LEU A 95 -22.67 4.77 5.03
C LEU A 95 -22.09 3.70 5.96
N ASP A 96 -22.90 3.13 6.85
CA ASP A 96 -22.50 2.09 7.81
C ASP A 96 -21.99 0.83 7.10
N TYR A 97 -22.67 0.43 6.03
CA TYR A 97 -22.26 -0.66 5.16
C TYR A 97 -20.91 -0.37 4.50
N ASN A 98 -20.78 0.78 3.83
CA ASN A 98 -19.54 1.16 3.17
C ASN A 98 -18.38 1.37 4.15
N GLN A 99 -18.66 1.82 5.37
CA GLN A 99 -17.69 1.93 6.44
C GLN A 99 -17.17 0.55 6.87
N THR A 100 -18.07 -0.42 7.01
CA THR A 100 -17.71 -1.81 7.34
C THR A 100 -16.89 -2.44 6.21
N LEU A 101 -17.37 -2.33 4.97
CA LEU A 101 -16.71 -2.89 3.79
C LEU A 101 -15.31 -2.31 3.57
N SER A 102 -15.17 -0.99 3.61
CA SER A 102 -13.86 -0.33 3.46
C SER A 102 -12.89 -0.73 4.56
N THR A 103 -13.35 -0.85 5.81
CA THR A 103 -12.52 -1.30 6.94
C THR A 103 -12.06 -2.74 6.75
N ALA A 104 -12.96 -3.64 6.35
CA ALA A 104 -12.65 -5.05 6.10
C ALA A 104 -11.59 -5.20 4.99
N ARG A 105 -11.72 -4.45 3.89
CA ARG A 105 -10.75 -4.45 2.79
C ARG A 105 -9.38 -3.91 3.20
N ALA A 106 -9.34 -2.84 3.98
CA ALA A 106 -8.09 -2.32 4.52
C ALA A 106 -7.38 -3.35 5.42
N ASN A 107 -8.14 -4.04 6.27
CA ASN A 107 -7.62 -5.13 7.12
C ASN A 107 -7.09 -6.30 6.29
N ALA A 108 -7.85 -6.76 5.29
CA ALA A 108 -7.40 -7.83 4.40
C ALA A 108 -6.07 -7.49 3.70
N VAL A 109 -5.93 -6.26 3.19
CA VAL A 109 -4.67 -5.78 2.59
C VAL A 109 -3.54 -5.76 3.62
N ALA A 110 -3.78 -5.26 4.83
CA ALA A 110 -2.77 -5.27 5.88
C ALA A 110 -2.29 -6.69 6.21
N ASP A 111 -3.20 -7.64 6.42
CA ASP A 111 -2.87 -9.03 6.73
C ASP A 111 -2.05 -9.68 5.60
N ALA A 112 -2.43 -9.43 4.36
CA ALA A 112 -1.72 -9.94 3.19
C ALA A 112 -0.31 -9.34 3.05
N LEU A 113 -0.11 -8.08 3.44
CA LEU A 113 1.21 -7.45 3.47
C LEU A 113 2.08 -8.00 4.60
N VAL A 114 1.50 -8.27 5.77
CA VAL A 114 2.19 -8.92 6.89
C VAL A 114 2.66 -10.32 6.49
N ALA A 115 1.80 -11.11 5.84
CA ALA A 115 2.16 -12.42 5.30
C ALA A 115 3.32 -12.36 4.27
N ARG A 116 3.57 -11.19 3.66
CA ARG A 116 4.67 -10.93 2.71
C ARG A 116 5.89 -10.28 3.35
N GLY A 117 5.93 -10.24 4.68
CA GLY A 117 7.05 -9.78 5.48
C GLY A 117 7.12 -8.27 5.70
N VAL A 118 6.03 -7.53 5.47
CA VAL A 118 5.94 -6.13 5.95
C VAL A 118 5.71 -6.16 7.46
N PRO A 119 6.54 -5.51 8.30
CA PRO A 119 6.37 -5.57 9.75
C PRO A 119 5.00 -5.04 10.20
N ALA A 120 4.22 -5.87 10.91
CA ALA A 120 2.88 -5.51 11.39
C ALA A 120 2.88 -4.23 12.24
N ALA A 121 3.92 -4.00 13.04
CA ALA A 121 4.08 -2.80 13.87
C ALA A 121 4.13 -1.49 13.06
N ARG A 122 4.39 -1.54 11.75
CA ARG A 122 4.35 -0.37 10.87
C ARG A 122 2.95 -0.06 10.36
N ILE A 123 2.04 -1.03 10.33
CA ILE A 123 0.78 -0.93 9.60
C ILE A 123 -0.35 -0.53 10.55
N LYS A 124 -1.13 0.47 10.14
CA LYS A 124 -2.46 0.76 10.67
C LYS A 124 -3.47 0.73 9.53
N THR A 125 -4.73 0.47 9.86
CA THR A 125 -5.83 0.39 8.89
C THR A 125 -6.92 1.40 9.22
N ARG A 126 -7.63 1.86 8.19
CA ARG A 126 -8.77 2.77 8.31
C ARG A 126 -9.76 2.53 7.16
N GLY A 127 -11.05 2.47 7.45
CA GLY A 127 -12.09 2.56 6.42
C GLY A 127 -12.50 4.02 6.23
N ILE A 128 -12.52 4.50 4.98
CA ILE A 128 -12.91 5.86 4.61
C ILE A 128 -14.33 5.91 4.03
N ALA A 129 -14.90 4.74 3.70
CA ALA A 129 -16.13 4.64 2.91
C ALA A 129 -16.01 5.51 1.66
N PHE A 130 -17.01 6.35 1.39
CA PHE A 130 -17.06 7.26 0.24
C PHE A 130 -16.77 8.73 0.60
N ALA A 131 -16.15 9.00 1.76
CA ALA A 131 -15.93 10.36 2.24
C ALA A 131 -14.88 11.14 1.42
N GLU A 132 -13.94 10.43 0.77
CA GLU A 132 -12.82 11.03 0.01
C GLU A 132 -12.78 10.47 -1.42
N PRO A 133 -13.70 10.89 -2.31
CA PRO A 133 -13.71 10.47 -3.71
C PRO A 133 -12.59 11.16 -4.51
N ILE A 134 -11.97 10.41 -5.42
CA ILE A 134 -10.95 10.92 -6.35
C ILE A 134 -11.50 11.15 -7.76
N ALA A 135 -12.72 10.68 -8.02
CA ALA A 135 -13.44 10.87 -9.26
C ALA A 135 -14.95 11.05 -9.02
N SER A 136 -15.67 11.50 -10.05
CA SER A 136 -17.11 11.71 -9.95
C SER A 136 -17.86 10.39 -9.67
N ASN A 137 -18.70 10.38 -8.65
CA ASN A 137 -19.60 9.24 -8.40
C ASN A 137 -20.78 9.18 -9.39
N ALA A 138 -20.97 10.19 -10.23
CA ALA A 138 -22.05 10.24 -11.20
C ALA A 138 -21.85 9.25 -12.37
N THR A 139 -20.62 8.82 -12.65
CA THR A 139 -20.32 7.90 -13.77
C THR A 139 -19.85 6.53 -13.26
N PRO A 140 -20.14 5.43 -13.98
CA PRO A 140 -19.59 4.12 -13.65
C PRO A 140 -18.06 4.10 -13.55
N GLU A 141 -17.39 4.82 -14.43
CA GLU A 141 -15.92 4.90 -14.49
C GLU A 141 -15.36 5.62 -13.26
N GLY A 142 -15.98 6.72 -12.85
CA GLY A 142 -15.55 7.46 -11.66
C GLY A 142 -15.83 6.69 -10.37
N ARG A 143 -16.95 5.96 -10.29
CA ARG A 143 -17.20 5.02 -9.20
C ARG A 143 -16.14 3.92 -9.13
N ALA A 144 -15.75 3.35 -10.26
CA ALA A 144 -14.69 2.34 -10.32
C ALA A 144 -13.34 2.88 -9.81
N LEU A 145 -13.00 4.13 -10.12
CA LEU A 145 -11.81 4.78 -9.58
C LEU A 145 -11.91 5.01 -8.07
N ASN A 146 -13.09 5.33 -7.54
CA ASN A 146 -13.29 5.57 -6.11
C ASN A 146 -13.15 4.29 -5.27
N ARG A 147 -13.52 3.12 -5.81
CA ARG A 147 -13.33 1.81 -5.17
C ARG A 147 -11.86 1.38 -5.23
N ARG A 148 -11.13 1.64 -4.15
CA ARG A 148 -9.68 1.46 -4.10
C ARG A 148 -9.19 1.23 -2.67
N VAL A 149 -7.94 0.78 -2.58
CA VAL A 149 -7.16 0.79 -1.34
C VAL A 149 -5.95 1.70 -1.56
N GLU A 150 -5.75 2.63 -0.64
CA GLU A 150 -4.59 3.52 -0.60
C GLU A 150 -3.64 3.06 0.51
N ILE A 151 -2.34 2.99 0.21
CA ILE A 151 -1.30 2.63 1.17
C ILE A 151 -0.34 3.80 1.28
N LEU A 152 -0.50 4.59 2.34
CA LEU A 152 0.31 5.76 2.62
C LEU A 152 1.53 5.38 3.46
N VAL A 153 2.72 5.59 2.89
CA VAL A 153 3.99 5.51 3.62
C VAL A 153 4.34 6.90 4.15
N LYS A 154 4.21 7.09 5.47
CA LYS A 154 4.32 8.39 6.12
C LYS A 154 5.75 8.93 6.08
N THR A 155 5.92 10.22 5.88
CA THR A 155 7.21 10.94 5.89
C THR A 155 8.25 10.31 4.95
N GLU A 156 7.78 9.74 3.85
CA GLU A 156 8.61 9.07 2.85
C GLU A 156 8.62 9.84 1.53
N THR A 157 9.56 9.51 0.64
CA THR A 157 9.65 10.09 -0.70
C THR A 157 9.57 9.03 -1.79
N GLU A 158 9.11 9.46 -2.96
CA GLU A 158 9.07 8.63 -4.14
C GLU A 158 10.45 8.14 -4.58
N GLU A 159 11.50 8.92 -4.30
CA GLU A 159 12.89 8.55 -4.58
C GLU A 159 13.29 7.29 -3.80
N THR A 160 12.91 7.20 -2.52
CA THR A 160 13.18 6.02 -1.69
C THR A 160 12.48 4.78 -2.26
N LEU A 161 11.23 4.94 -2.72
CA LEU A 161 10.43 3.80 -3.16
C LEU A 161 10.72 3.38 -4.59
N LEU A 162 11.04 4.31 -5.50
CA LEU A 162 11.14 4.06 -6.94
C LEU A 162 12.49 4.46 -7.55
N GLY A 163 13.39 5.07 -6.78
CA GLY A 163 14.65 5.59 -7.26
C GLY A 163 14.55 7.02 -7.79
N ARG A 164 15.72 7.64 -8.01
CA ARG A 164 15.83 9.01 -8.52
C ARG A 164 15.29 9.12 -9.95
N VAL A 165 14.67 10.25 -10.24
CA VAL A 165 14.44 10.67 -11.62
C VAL A 165 15.80 10.97 -12.26
N LYS A 166 16.11 10.33 -13.40
CA LYS A 166 17.30 10.69 -14.17
C LYS A 166 17.12 12.12 -14.69
N LYS A 167 17.97 13.03 -14.25
CA LYS A 167 18.08 14.34 -14.90
C LYS A 167 18.63 14.11 -16.30
N LYS A 168 17.93 14.67 -17.30
CA LYS A 168 18.42 14.72 -18.68
C LYS A 168 19.66 15.58 -18.77
#